data_AF-A0A7V5WP92-F1
#
_entry.id   AF-A0A7V5WP92-F1
#
_cell.length_a   1.000
_cell.length_b   1.000
_cell.length_c   1.000
_cell.angle_alpha   90.00
_cell.angle_beta   90.00
_cell.angle_gamma   90.00
#
_symmetry.space_group_name_H-M   'P 1'
#
loop_
_entity.id
_entity.type
_entity.pdbx_description
1 polymer ?
#
loop_
_entity_poly.entity_id
_entity_poly.type
_entity_poly.pdbx_seq_one_letter_code
_entity_poly.pdbx_strand_id
1 'polypeptide(L)'
;MIIRYILSSVVGGIVATIVMLAALNISNIWGVKPLDVRAMFGSFITKKIDKESRLLGLIILLAGGIIFSFLYGIIVLGFITGRFGGTFGLPEYNWIPGVNFFYLYLGFLGGFGHGTFMALIGGAIIYELHPLEEFRKSMPYIVAALIGHAVFGFTVMLVHNFILARGV
;
A
#
# COMPACT_ATOMS: atom_id res chain seq x y z
N MET A 1 6.18 -23.57 -1.74
CA MET A 1 6.23 -22.35 -0.89
C MET A 1 6.70 -21.12 -1.68
N ILE A 2 7.86 -21.15 -2.35
CA ILE A 2 8.40 -19.99 -3.12
C ILE A 2 7.44 -19.50 -4.21
N ILE A 3 6.88 -20.39 -5.02
CA ILE A 3 5.92 -20.01 -6.08
C ILE A 3 4.68 -19.31 -5.49
N ARG A 4 4.12 -19.86 -4.40
CA ARG A 4 2.97 -19.24 -3.69
C ARG A 4 3.33 -17.85 -3.16
N TYR A 5 4.54 -17.67 -2.63
CA TYR A 5 5.03 -16.38 -2.16
C TYR A 5 5.17 -15.35 -3.29
N ILE A 6 5.77 -15.73 -4.42
CA ILE A 6 5.91 -14.86 -5.59
C ILE A 6 4.52 -14.47 -6.10
N LEU A 7 3.64 -15.45 -6.31
CA LEU A 7 2.29 -15.23 -6.81
C LEU A 7 1.48 -14.33 -5.86
N SER A 8 1.50 -14.64 -4.55
CA SER A 8 0.81 -13.84 -3.53
C SER A 8 1.33 -12.41 -3.49
N SER A 9 2.63 -12.21 -3.65
CA SER A 9 3.24 -10.87 -3.64
C SER A 9 2.87 -10.07 -4.88
N VAL A 10 2.94 -10.67 -6.07
CA VAL A 10 2.57 -10.01 -7.34
C VAL A 10 1.07 -9.66 -7.36
N VAL A 11 0.22 -10.65 -7.08
CA VAL A 11 -1.24 -10.45 -7.04
C VAL A 11 -1.61 -9.46 -5.94
N GLY A 12 -1.06 -9.63 -4.74
CA GLY A 12 -1.30 -8.74 -3.60
C GLY A 12 -0.88 -7.31 -3.88
N GLY A 13 0.28 -7.11 -4.52
CA GLY A 13 0.77 -5.78 -4.88
C GLY A 13 -0.11 -5.09 -5.92
N ILE A 14 -0.54 -5.81 -6.96
CA ILE A 14 -1.44 -5.28 -8.00
C ILE A 14 -2.79 -4.93 -7.39
N VAL A 15 -3.44 -5.89 -6.69
CA VAL A 15 -4.77 -5.71 -6.11
C VAL A 15 -4.76 -4.59 -5.07
N ALA A 16 -3.79 -4.59 -4.15
CA ALA A 16 -3.68 -3.56 -3.13
C ALA A 16 -3.41 -2.17 -3.72
N THR A 17 -2.62 -2.07 -4.79
CA THR A 17 -2.41 -0.77 -5.46
C THR A 17 -3.71 -0.27 -6.10
N ILE A 18 -4.49 -1.14 -6.75
CA ILE A 18 -5.79 -0.78 -7.33
C ILE A 18 -6.76 -0.33 -6.23
N VAL A 19 -6.87 -1.09 -5.14
CA VAL A 19 -7.76 -0.78 -4.02
C VAL A 19 -7.33 0.52 -3.32
N MET A 20 -6.02 0.72 -3.11
CA MET A 20 -5.46 1.97 -2.59
C MET A 20 -5.85 3.16 -3.48
N LEU A 21 -5.64 3.05 -4.79
CA LEU A 21 -6.00 4.12 -5.74
C LEU A 21 -7.51 4.38 -5.74
N ALA A 22 -8.33 3.34 -5.65
CA ALA A 22 -9.78 3.49 -5.52
C ALA A 22 -10.15 4.24 -4.23
N ALA A 23 -9.58 3.86 -3.09
CA ALA A 23 -9.82 4.51 -1.79
C ALA A 23 -9.41 5.99 -1.81
N LEU A 24 -8.26 6.31 -2.39
CA LEU A 24 -7.80 7.69 -2.54
C LEU A 24 -8.73 8.50 -3.47
N ASN A 25 -9.30 7.88 -4.51
CA ASN A 25 -10.26 8.56 -5.38
C ASN A 25 -11.68 8.65 -4.77
N ILE A 26 -12.08 7.76 -3.85
CA ILE A 26 -13.36 7.86 -3.14
C ILE A 26 -13.43 9.12 -2.29
N SER A 27 -12.29 9.62 -1.80
CA SER A 27 -12.27 10.89 -1.04
C SER A 27 -12.76 12.11 -1.84
N ASN A 28 -12.82 12.03 -3.19
CA ASN A 28 -13.51 13.01 -4.03
C ASN A 28 -14.99 13.20 -3.63
N ILE A 29 -15.64 12.14 -3.14
CA ILE A 29 -17.06 12.15 -2.75
C ILE A 29 -17.29 13.04 -1.51
N TRP A 30 -16.24 13.31 -0.75
CA TRP A 30 -16.32 14.00 0.55
C TRP A 30 -16.03 15.51 0.42
N GLY A 31 -16.04 16.04 -0.82
CA GLY A 31 -15.80 17.47 -1.11
C GLY A 31 -14.35 17.94 -0.95
N VAL A 32 -13.44 17.04 -0.54
CA VAL A 32 -12.00 17.30 -0.51
C VAL A 32 -11.44 16.93 -1.87
N LYS A 33 -10.87 17.90 -2.61
CA LYS A 33 -10.16 17.60 -3.86
C LYS A 33 -8.94 16.73 -3.52
N PRO A 34 -8.93 15.44 -3.85
CA PRO A 34 -7.82 14.58 -3.52
C PRO A 34 -6.62 14.91 -4.37
N LEU A 35 -5.47 14.60 -3.80
CA LEU A 35 -4.21 14.59 -4.51
C LEU A 35 -4.29 13.56 -5.65
N ASP A 36 -4.10 13.97 -6.90
CA ASP A 36 -3.94 13.05 -8.04
C ASP A 36 -2.56 12.40 -7.94
N VAL A 37 -2.46 11.38 -7.09
CA VAL A 37 -1.20 10.70 -6.75
C VAL A 37 -0.53 10.12 -8.01
N ARG A 38 -1.31 9.72 -9.01
CA ARG A 38 -0.78 9.24 -10.31
C ARG A 38 -0.11 10.38 -11.06
N ALA A 39 -0.80 11.51 -11.23
CA ALA A 39 -0.21 12.66 -11.90
C ALA A 39 1.00 13.19 -11.12
N MET A 40 0.96 13.21 -9.79
CA MET A 40 2.08 13.62 -8.94
C MET A 40 3.34 12.80 -9.25
N PHE A 41 3.29 11.47 -9.11
CA PHE A 41 4.46 10.62 -9.37
C PHE A 41 4.92 10.67 -10.83
N GLY A 42 4.01 10.69 -11.79
CA GLY A 42 4.39 10.78 -13.21
C GLY A 42 4.97 12.13 -13.62
N SER A 43 4.52 13.20 -12.97
CA SER A 43 4.95 14.56 -13.30
C SER A 43 6.33 14.91 -12.76
N PHE A 44 6.86 14.15 -11.78
CA PHE A 44 8.28 14.22 -11.43
C PHE A 44 9.20 13.99 -12.64
N ILE A 45 8.81 13.10 -13.55
CA ILE A 45 9.59 12.76 -14.74
C ILE A 45 9.13 13.60 -15.94
N THR A 46 7.82 13.65 -16.18
CA THR A 46 7.25 14.25 -17.38
C THR A 46 7.12 15.78 -17.31
N LYS A 47 7.14 16.35 -16.10
CA LYS A 47 6.95 17.79 -15.83
C LYS A 47 5.60 18.35 -16.33
N LYS A 48 4.59 17.49 -16.54
CA LYS A 48 3.26 17.86 -17.05
C LYS A 48 2.16 17.00 -16.42
N ILE A 49 0.91 17.47 -16.51
CA ILE A 49 -0.29 16.80 -15.98
C ILE A 49 -1.20 16.38 -17.13
N ASP A 50 -0.81 15.33 -17.83
CA ASP A 50 -1.57 14.75 -18.94
C ASP A 50 -1.84 13.26 -18.71
N LYS A 51 -2.29 12.57 -19.77
CA LYS A 51 -2.56 11.13 -19.71
C LYS A 51 -1.28 10.31 -19.56
N GLU A 52 -0.19 10.74 -20.21
CA GLU A 52 1.11 10.05 -20.17
C GLU A 52 1.70 10.08 -18.77
N SER A 53 1.67 11.25 -18.12
CA SER A 53 2.10 11.42 -16.73
C SER A 53 1.31 10.49 -15.79
N ARG A 54 -0.01 10.46 -15.89
CA ARG A 54 -0.84 9.56 -15.05
C ARG A 54 -0.57 8.09 -15.30
N LEU A 55 -0.30 7.69 -16.55
CA LEU A 55 0.07 6.32 -16.88
C LEU A 55 1.42 5.96 -16.27
N LEU A 56 2.42 6.83 -16.39
CA LEU A 56 3.74 6.63 -15.81
C LEU A 56 3.67 6.54 -14.28
N GLY A 57 2.91 7.43 -13.64
CA GLY A 57 2.67 7.37 -12.21
C GLY A 57 1.97 6.09 -11.78
N LEU A 58 0.99 5.58 -12.55
CA LEU A 58 0.37 4.29 -12.30
C LEU A 58 1.39 3.13 -12.39
N ILE A 59 2.27 3.14 -13.39
CA ILE A 59 3.31 2.13 -13.55
C ILE A 59 4.26 2.13 -12.35
N ILE A 60 4.72 3.32 -11.93
CA ILE A 60 5.60 3.48 -10.75
C ILE A 60 4.90 2.95 -9.49
N LEU A 61 3.64 3.31 -9.28
CA LEU A 61 2.87 2.86 -8.13
C LEU A 61 2.64 1.35 -8.14
N LEU A 62 2.36 0.75 -9.30
CA LEU A 62 2.22 -0.71 -9.43
C LEU A 62 3.54 -1.45 -9.16
N ALA A 63 4.64 -0.97 -9.73
CA ALA A 63 5.96 -1.54 -9.49
C ALA A 63 6.33 -1.46 -8.00
N GLY A 64 6.15 -0.28 -7.40
CA GLY A 64 6.33 -0.07 -5.96
C GLY A 64 5.44 -1.00 -5.13
N GLY A 65 4.15 -1.08 -5.45
CA GLY A 65 3.20 -1.95 -4.77
C GLY A 65 3.58 -3.43 -4.81
N ILE A 66 4.07 -3.93 -5.95
CA ILE A 66 4.58 -5.31 -6.04
C ILE A 66 5.80 -5.47 -5.13
N ILE A 67 6.78 -4.57 -5.20
CA ILE A 67 8.00 -4.63 -4.37
C ILE A 67 7.66 -4.61 -2.87
N PHE A 68 6.81 -3.70 -2.42
CA PHE A 68 6.42 -3.63 -1.01
C PHE A 68 5.57 -4.83 -0.59
N SER A 69 4.75 -5.38 -1.48
CA SER A 69 3.99 -6.61 -1.18
C SER A 69 4.88 -7.81 -0.87
N PHE A 70 6.05 -7.92 -1.51
CA PHE A 70 7.07 -8.92 -1.14
C PHE A 70 7.54 -8.71 0.31
N LEU A 71 7.85 -7.47 0.71
CA LEU A 71 8.28 -7.16 2.09
C LEU A 71 7.21 -7.56 3.12
N TYR A 72 5.93 -7.30 2.83
CA TYR A 72 4.82 -7.74 3.69
C TYR A 72 4.72 -9.26 3.75
N GLY A 73 4.93 -9.94 2.63
CA GLY A 73 4.94 -11.41 2.60
C GLY A 73 6.06 -12.02 3.45
N ILE A 74 7.24 -11.39 3.55
CA ILE A 74 8.31 -11.82 4.46
C ILE A 74 7.83 -11.80 5.91
N ILE A 75 7.09 -10.76 6.30
CA ILE A 75 6.54 -10.64 7.66
C ILE A 75 5.56 -11.79 7.92
N VAL A 76 4.64 -12.06 6.99
CA VAL A 76 3.69 -13.18 7.12
C VAL A 76 4.41 -14.52 7.22
N LEU A 77 5.42 -14.76 6.38
CA LEU A 77 6.25 -15.96 6.45
C LEU A 77 6.94 -16.10 7.80
N GLY A 78 7.44 -15.01 8.40
CA GLY A 78 8.06 -15.02 9.72
C GLY A 78 7.10 -15.49 10.82
N PHE A 79 5.82 -15.13 10.74
CA PHE A 79 4.79 -15.64 11.65
C PHE A 79 4.43 -17.11 11.37
N ILE A 80 4.18 -17.49 10.11
CA ILE A 80 3.80 -18.86 9.74
C ILE A 80 4.91 -19.87 10.07
N THR A 81 6.18 -19.49 9.87
CA THR A 81 7.34 -20.35 10.15
C THR A 81 7.74 -20.37 11.63
N GLY A 82 7.01 -19.66 12.50
CA GLY A 82 7.31 -19.58 13.94
C GLY A 82 8.53 -18.73 14.30
N ARG A 83 9.18 -18.07 13.34
CA ARG A 83 10.38 -17.25 13.55
C ARG A 83 10.14 -16.06 14.48
N PHE A 84 8.90 -15.57 14.55
CA PHE A 84 8.50 -14.48 15.46
C PHE A 84 7.90 -14.93 16.79
N GLY A 85 7.96 -16.23 17.12
CA GLY A 85 7.48 -16.73 18.42
C GLY A 85 5.94 -16.82 18.55
N GLY A 86 5.22 -16.86 17.42
CA GLY A 86 3.75 -16.93 17.37
C GLY A 86 3.06 -15.57 17.26
N THR A 87 1.73 -15.54 17.28
CA THR A 87 0.88 -14.34 17.09
C THR A 87 0.80 -13.41 18.32
N PHE A 88 1.83 -13.38 19.17
CA PHE A 88 1.84 -12.63 20.44
C PHE A 88 0.64 -12.91 21.36
N GLY A 89 0.06 -14.11 21.30
CA GLY A 89 -1.13 -14.45 22.10
C GLY A 89 -2.40 -13.69 21.70
N LEU A 90 -2.38 -12.97 20.56
CA LEU A 90 -3.58 -12.36 20.02
C LEU A 90 -4.52 -13.47 19.51
N PRO A 91 -5.81 -13.43 19.88
CA PRO A 91 -6.75 -14.45 19.45
C PRO A 91 -6.84 -14.50 17.93
N GLU A 92 -6.88 -15.70 17.37
CA GLU A 92 -7.27 -15.89 15.99
C GLU A 92 -8.77 -15.59 15.86
N TYR A 93 -9.09 -14.32 15.65
CA TYR A 93 -10.45 -13.94 15.29
C TYR A 93 -10.68 -14.34 13.84
N ASN A 94 -11.64 -15.24 13.63
CA ASN A 94 -12.04 -15.77 12.32
C ASN A 94 -13.56 -15.58 12.12
N TRP A 95 -14.09 -14.36 12.36
CA TRP A 95 -15.51 -14.06 12.17
C TRP A 95 -15.98 -14.27 10.72
N ILE A 96 -15.05 -14.17 9.78
CA ILE A 96 -15.24 -14.54 8.38
C ILE A 96 -14.49 -15.86 8.15
N PRO A 97 -15.17 -16.96 7.76
CA PRO A 97 -14.52 -18.21 7.40
C PRO A 97 -13.60 -17.94 6.21
N GLY A 98 -12.30 -17.90 6.43
CA GLY A 98 -11.45 -17.34 5.39
C GLY A 98 -10.33 -16.47 5.90
N VAL A 99 -10.55 -15.78 7.02
CA VAL A 99 -9.82 -14.55 7.29
C VAL A 99 -9.33 -14.56 8.72
N ASN A 100 -8.01 -14.59 8.88
CA ASN A 100 -7.40 -14.35 10.18
C ASN A 100 -7.15 -12.84 10.34
N PHE A 101 -7.94 -12.22 11.22
CA PHE A 101 -7.93 -10.77 11.44
C PHE A 101 -6.61 -10.26 12.08
N PHE A 102 -5.80 -11.13 12.69
CA PHE A 102 -4.46 -10.75 13.13
C PHE A 102 -3.62 -10.21 11.98
N TYR A 103 -3.60 -10.91 10.83
CA TYR A 103 -2.85 -10.45 9.67
C TYR A 103 -3.41 -9.17 9.08
N LEU A 104 -4.73 -8.99 9.10
CA LEU A 104 -5.36 -7.75 8.63
C LEU A 104 -4.99 -6.56 9.52
N TYR A 105 -5.04 -6.74 10.83
CA TYR A 105 -4.64 -5.72 11.80
C TYR A 105 -3.16 -5.38 11.68
N LEU A 106 -2.30 -6.40 11.56
CA LEU A 106 -0.88 -6.23 11.30
C LEU A 106 -0.63 -5.49 9.98
N GLY A 107 -1.38 -5.81 8.93
CA GLY A 107 -1.34 -5.13 7.64
C GLY A 107 -1.75 -3.67 7.73
N PHE A 108 -2.81 -3.37 8.46
CA PHE A 108 -3.25 -2.00 8.70
C PHE A 108 -2.20 -1.19 9.46
N LEU A 109 -1.67 -1.71 10.58
CA LEU A 109 -0.65 -1.02 11.37
C LEU A 109 0.67 -0.88 10.61
N GLY A 110 1.13 -1.94 9.95
CA GLY A 110 2.32 -1.91 9.10
C GLY A 110 2.15 -0.94 7.94
N GLY A 111 0.94 -0.91 7.35
CA GLY A 111 0.53 0.04 6.33
C GLY A 111 0.58 1.48 6.82
N PHE A 112 0.02 1.75 7.99
CA PHE A 112 0.03 3.07 8.60
C PHE A 112 1.45 3.53 8.96
N GLY A 113 2.27 2.63 9.51
CA GLY A 113 3.68 2.90 9.80
C GLY A 113 4.49 3.19 8.54
N HIS A 114 4.31 2.39 7.49
CA HIS A 114 4.89 2.64 6.17
C HIS A 114 4.41 3.98 5.59
N GLY A 115 3.11 4.27 5.69
CA GLY A 115 2.54 5.54 5.26
C GLY A 115 3.13 6.73 6.01
N THR A 116 3.38 6.60 7.32
CA THR A 116 4.02 7.64 8.14
C THR A 116 5.46 7.88 7.67
N PHE A 117 6.23 6.81 7.44
CA PHE A 117 7.58 6.90 6.89
C PHE A 117 7.60 7.60 5.52
N MET A 118 6.70 7.19 4.62
CA MET A 118 6.56 7.82 3.30
C MET A 118 6.08 9.26 3.41
N ALA A 119 5.18 9.59 4.34
CA ALA A 119 4.71 10.95 4.57
C ALA A 119 5.85 11.89 5.01
N LEU A 120 6.75 11.42 5.88
CA LEU A 120 7.89 12.21 6.36
C LEU A 120 8.92 12.44 5.24
N ILE A 121 9.41 11.36 4.62
CA ILE A 121 10.48 11.45 3.62
C ILE A 121 9.95 11.97 2.29
N GLY A 122 8.90 11.33 1.78
CA GLY A 122 8.27 11.71 0.53
C GLY A 122 7.63 13.09 0.61
N GLY A 123 7.12 13.50 1.77
CA GLY A 123 6.55 14.84 1.96
C GLY A 123 7.61 15.92 1.81
N ALA A 124 8.79 15.73 2.39
CA ALA A 124 9.92 16.64 2.20
C ALA A 124 10.38 16.68 0.74
N ILE A 125 10.58 15.52 0.11
CA ILE A 125 10.98 15.41 -1.30
C ILE A 125 9.96 16.10 -2.22
N ILE A 126 8.66 15.89 -2.00
CA ILE A 126 7.60 16.49 -2.82
C ILE A 126 7.50 17.98 -2.58
N TYR A 127 7.63 18.43 -1.33
CA TYR A 127 7.59 19.85 -1.01
C TYR A 127 8.74 20.61 -1.68
N GLU A 128 9.96 20.06 -1.62
CA GLU A 128 11.16 20.76 -2.09
C GLU A 128 11.47 20.54 -3.57
N LEU A 129 11.27 19.31 -4.07
CA LEU A 129 11.83 18.88 -5.36
C LEU A 129 10.77 18.65 -6.45
N HIS A 130 9.48 18.67 -6.11
CA HIS A 130 8.45 18.42 -7.11
C HIS A 130 8.48 19.52 -8.20
N PRO A 131 8.50 19.20 -9.51
CA PRO A 131 8.66 20.20 -10.56
C PRO A 131 7.44 21.12 -10.72
N LEU A 132 6.25 20.66 -10.31
CA LEU A 132 5.00 21.41 -10.38
C LEU A 132 4.56 21.89 -8.99
N GLU A 133 4.24 23.18 -8.89
CA GLU A 133 3.89 23.84 -7.62
C GLU A 133 2.60 23.32 -6.99
N GLU A 134 1.62 22.89 -7.80
CA GLU A 134 0.34 22.41 -7.28
C GLU A 134 0.47 21.17 -6.39
N PHE A 135 1.53 20.39 -6.60
CA PHE A 135 1.84 19.19 -5.82
C PHE A 135 2.78 19.45 -4.64
N ARG A 136 3.39 20.64 -4.52
CA ARG A 136 4.25 21.04 -3.39
C ARG A 136 3.47 21.31 -2.10
N LYS A 137 2.25 20.79 -1.97
CA LYS A 137 1.44 20.91 -0.74
C LYS A 137 1.63 19.66 0.09
N SER A 138 2.26 19.80 1.26
CA SER A 138 2.62 18.69 2.13
C SER A 138 1.39 17.98 2.73
N MET A 139 0.38 18.72 3.18
CA MET A 139 -0.78 18.14 3.87
C MET A 139 -1.60 17.14 3.01
N PRO A 140 -1.98 17.47 1.76
CA PRO A 140 -2.65 16.49 0.89
C PRO A 140 -1.83 15.20 0.68
N TYR A 141 -0.50 15.33 0.57
CA TYR A 141 0.39 14.17 0.43
C TYR A 141 0.44 13.33 1.70
N ILE A 142 0.60 13.95 2.87
CA ILE A 142 0.63 13.25 4.16
C ILE A 142 -0.66 12.44 4.35
N VAL A 143 -1.82 13.06 4.14
CA VAL A 143 -3.11 12.38 4.28
C VAL A 143 -3.24 11.23 3.28
N ALA A 144 -2.88 11.45 2.01
CA ALA A 144 -2.90 10.41 0.99
C ALA A 144 -1.93 9.27 1.32
N ALA A 145 -0.75 9.56 1.86
CA ALA A 145 0.23 8.55 2.26
C ALA A 145 -0.29 7.70 3.42
N LEU A 146 -0.85 8.30 4.47
CA LEU A 146 -1.39 7.58 5.61
C LEU A 146 -2.57 6.68 5.23
N ILE A 147 -3.58 7.24 4.56
CA ILE A 147 -4.77 6.49 4.14
C ILE A 147 -4.39 5.43 3.12
N GLY A 148 -3.64 5.82 2.09
CA GLY A 148 -3.27 4.95 0.99
C GLY A 148 -2.49 3.73 1.46
N HIS A 149 -1.47 3.92 2.29
CA HIS A 149 -0.65 2.81 2.76
C HIS A 149 -1.35 1.95 3.82
N ALA A 150 -2.23 2.51 4.66
CA ALA A 150 -3.04 1.71 5.58
C ALA A 150 -3.99 0.77 4.83
N VAL A 151 -4.68 1.29 3.80
CA VAL A 151 -5.52 0.49 2.89
C VAL A 151 -4.69 -0.55 2.14
N PHE A 152 -3.55 -0.13 1.58
CA PHE A 152 -2.64 -1.02 0.87
C PHE A 152 -2.18 -2.18 1.77
N GLY A 153 -1.67 -1.89 2.97
CA GLY A 153 -1.17 -2.91 3.89
C GLY A 153 -2.26 -3.88 4.34
N PHE A 154 -3.47 -3.38 4.63
CA PHE A 154 -4.63 -4.21 4.91
C PHE A 154 -4.96 -5.15 3.74
N THR A 155 -5.04 -4.63 2.51
CA THR A 155 -5.36 -5.43 1.32
C THR A 155 -4.27 -6.45 0.99
N VAL A 156 -2.99 -6.07 1.10
CA VAL A 156 -1.87 -7.00 0.90
C VAL A 156 -1.95 -8.16 1.88
N MET A 157 -2.18 -7.89 3.17
CA MET A 157 -2.29 -8.96 4.17
C MET A 157 -3.53 -9.81 3.99
N LEU A 158 -4.64 -9.26 3.48
CA LEU A 158 -5.81 -10.06 3.09
C LEU A 158 -5.47 -11.06 1.98
N VAL A 159 -4.78 -10.60 0.93
CA VAL A 159 -4.36 -11.48 -0.18
C VAL A 159 -3.36 -12.54 0.30
N HIS A 160 -2.36 -12.16 1.09
CA HIS A 160 -1.43 -13.12 1.69
C HIS A 160 -2.14 -14.10 2.62
N ASN A 161 -3.18 -13.70 3.35
CA ASN A 161 -3.94 -14.62 4.16
C ASN A 161 -4.58 -15.74 3.33
N PHE A 162 -5.17 -15.39 2.18
CA PHE A 162 -5.81 -16.38 1.30
C PHE A 162 -4.80 -17.25 0.52
N ILE A 163 -3.75 -16.66 -0.04
CA ILE A 163 -2.85 -17.37 -0.96
C ILE A 163 -1.68 -18.03 -0.22
N LEU A 164 -1.11 -17.33 0.76
CA LEU A 164 0.11 -17.73 1.44
C LEU A 164 -0.17 -18.50 2.74
N ALA A 165 -1.06 -18.00 3.59
CA ALA A 165 -1.34 -18.60 4.90
C ALA A 165 -2.30 -19.80 4.83
N ARG A 166 -3.20 -19.80 3.84
CA ARG A 166 -4.23 -20.84 3.67
C ARG A 166 -3.97 -21.83 2.55
N GLY A 167 -2.92 -21.63 1.77
CA GLY A 167 -2.45 -22.67 0.86
C GLY A 167 -1.95 -23.87 1.68
N VAL A 168 -2.87 -24.74 2.05
CA VAL A 168 -2.68 -26.19 2.17
C VAL A 168 -3.30 -26.73 0.89
#